data_AF-A0AAV7JFJ6-F1
#
_entry.id   AF-A0AAV7JFJ6-F1
#
_cell.length_a   1.000
_cell.length_b   1.000
_cell.length_c   1.000
_cell.angle_alpha   90.00
_cell.angle_beta   90.00
_cell.angle_gamma   90.00
#
_symmetry.space_group_name_H-M   'P 1'
#
loop_
_entity.id
_entity.type
_entity.pdbx_description
1 polymer ?
#
loop_
_entity_poly.entity_id
_entity_poly.type
_entity_poly.pdbx_seq_one_letter_code
_entity_poly.pdbx_strand_id
1 'polypeptide(L)'
;MISSLSKLRFSIVRLLPCSSSSAEVLFPIIKDVIRDVEACGLSGHILCTDNYPMNVNTFKLFPSSRLLEHIVPHPMDSNRPLFLLFDLVHVIKSICNNWLNQKDYNKTSTYPDFENIQVASTAVFEEIRKLYKSDQHCVAKLAPRLTSKGGWPSTLERQNVSLALRIFDESTAAALNVSHQSRYHTSTNSQTVDFIAIICNVWKIFNINTPDKDILHKDEFSVPLTYNDTRFMFLQRVVD
;
A
#
# COMPACT_ATOMS: atom_id res chain seq x y z
N MET A 1 5.04 10.91 -16.85
CA MET A 1 6.46 10.48 -16.70
C MET A 1 6.55 9.04 -17.16
N ILE A 2 7.69 8.62 -17.71
CA ILE A 2 7.99 7.20 -17.93
C ILE A 2 9.21 6.82 -17.09
N SER A 3 9.23 5.59 -16.58
CA SER A 3 10.37 5.01 -15.87
C SER A 3 10.73 3.67 -16.51
N SER A 4 12.02 3.38 -16.60
CA SER A 4 12.48 2.08 -17.06
C SER A 4 12.30 1.03 -15.96
N LEU A 5 11.88 -0.18 -16.36
CA LEU A 5 11.74 -1.32 -15.44
C LEU A 5 13.10 -1.99 -15.13
N SER A 6 14.06 -1.91 -16.05
CA SER A 6 15.35 -2.58 -15.94
C SER A 6 16.50 -1.66 -15.50
N LYS A 7 16.30 -0.33 -15.57
CA LYS A 7 17.32 0.67 -15.24
C LYS A 7 16.71 1.78 -14.40
N LEU A 8 17.50 2.35 -13.50
CA LEU A 8 17.13 3.55 -12.74
C LEU A 8 17.19 4.79 -13.65
N ARG A 9 16.21 4.93 -14.55
CA ARG A 9 16.08 6.08 -15.47
C ARG A 9 14.61 6.45 -15.62
N PHE A 10 14.33 7.75 -15.56
CA PHE A 10 13.02 8.30 -15.85
C PHE A 10 13.12 9.49 -16.80
N SER A 11 12.04 9.74 -17.54
CA SER A 11 11.91 10.90 -18.42
C SER A 11 10.52 11.52 -18.28
N ILE A 12 10.46 12.84 -18.38
CA ILE A 12 9.20 13.59 -18.45
C ILE A 12 8.78 13.60 -19.91
N VAL A 13 7.62 12.99 -20.22
CA VAL A 13 7.08 12.91 -21.59
C VAL A 13 6.09 14.04 -21.87
N ARG A 14 5.32 14.44 -20.86
CA ARG A 14 4.30 15.48 -21.01
C ARG A 14 4.05 16.15 -19.67
N LEU A 15 3.87 17.47 -19.70
CA LEU A 15 3.40 18.29 -18.58
C LEU A 15 2.04 18.87 -18.99
N LEU A 16 1.06 18.74 -18.11
CA LEU A 16 -0.28 19.25 -18.32
C LEU A 16 -0.61 20.22 -17.19
N PRO A 17 -1.23 21.37 -17.49
CA PRO A 17 -1.76 22.23 -16.44
C PRO A 17 -2.83 21.46 -15.67
N CYS A 18 -2.81 21.59 -14.34
CA CYS A 18 -3.82 20.99 -13.47
C CYS A 18 -5.12 21.79 -13.56
N SER A 19 -5.86 21.63 -14.65
CA SER A 19 -7.26 22.06 -14.72
C SER A 19 -8.16 20.97 -14.15
N SER A 20 -9.40 21.29 -13.79
CA SER A 20 -10.41 20.29 -13.43
C SER A 20 -10.79 19.48 -14.68
N SER A 21 -9.90 18.58 -15.10
CA SER A 21 -10.10 17.70 -16.24
C SER A 21 -10.90 16.48 -15.79
N SER A 22 -11.93 16.11 -16.54
CA SER A 22 -12.67 14.88 -16.27
C SER A 22 -11.86 13.65 -16.71
N ALA A 23 -12.30 12.46 -16.29
CA ALA A 23 -11.65 11.21 -16.70
C ALA A 23 -11.64 11.04 -18.24
N GLU A 24 -12.69 11.52 -18.90
CA GLU A 24 -12.90 11.50 -20.36
C GLU A 24 -11.92 12.42 -21.09
N VAL A 25 -11.42 13.47 -20.43
CA VAL A 25 -10.36 14.34 -20.97
C VAL A 25 -8.99 13.70 -20.75
N LEU A 26 -8.75 13.13 -19.57
CA LEU A 26 -7.44 12.56 -19.22
C LEU A 26 -7.14 11.27 -20.00
N PHE A 27 -8.13 10.42 -20.23
CA PHE A 27 -7.97 9.13 -20.91
C PHE A 27 -7.35 9.22 -22.32
N PRO A 28 -7.88 10.02 -23.27
CA PRO A 28 -7.27 10.14 -24.59
C PRO A 28 -5.84 10.69 -24.52
N ILE A 29 -5.57 11.60 -23.57
CA ILE A 29 -4.21 12.16 -23.37
C ILE A 29 -3.23 11.06 -22.95
N ILE A 30 -3.62 10.16 -22.05
CA ILE A 30 -2.79 9.02 -21.65
C ILE A 30 -2.54 8.09 -22.84
N LYS A 31 -3.58 7.78 -23.64
CA LYS A 31 -3.42 6.96 -24.85
C LYS A 31 -2.47 7.57 -25.86
N ASP A 32 -2.54 8.88 -26.06
CA ASP A 32 -1.60 9.61 -26.91
C ASP A 32 -0.17 9.50 -26.39
N VAL A 33 0.04 9.67 -25.08
CA VAL A 33 1.37 9.49 -24.47
C VAL A 33 1.90 8.07 -24.69
N ILE A 34 1.06 7.04 -24.53
CA ILE A 34 1.47 5.64 -24.79
C ILE A 34 1.87 5.47 -26.26
N ARG A 35 1.08 6.01 -27.20
CA ARG A 35 1.39 5.97 -28.63
C ARG A 35 2.74 6.65 -28.92
N ASP A 36 2.97 7.84 -28.37
CA ASP A 36 4.18 8.61 -28.62
C ASP A 36 5.43 7.91 -28.05
N VAL A 37 5.29 7.22 -26.90
CA VAL A 37 6.34 6.37 -26.31
C VAL A 37 6.65 5.17 -27.19
N GLU A 38 5.63 4.47 -27.69
CA GLU A 38 5.80 3.33 -28.63
C GLU A 38 6.42 3.76 -29.96
N ALA A 39 6.05 4.93 -30.48
CA ALA A 39 6.64 5.50 -31.70
C ALA A 39 8.15 5.80 -31.55
N CYS A 40 8.63 6.00 -30.32
CA CYS A 40 10.04 6.16 -30.00
C CYS A 40 10.79 4.82 -29.83
N GLY A 41 10.13 3.69 -30.08
CA GLY A 41 10.71 2.34 -29.95
C GLY A 41 10.79 1.83 -28.50
N LEU A 42 10.07 2.45 -27.58
CA LEU A 42 9.95 2.00 -26.18
C LEU A 42 8.64 1.25 -25.98
N SER A 43 8.64 0.19 -25.18
CA SER A 43 7.43 -0.59 -24.91
C SER A 43 6.79 -0.21 -23.57
N GLY A 44 5.56 0.29 -23.62
CA GLY A 44 4.77 0.60 -22.43
C GLY A 44 4.10 -0.66 -21.87
N HIS A 45 4.40 -1.03 -20.63
CA HIS A 45 3.81 -2.23 -20.01
C HIS A 45 2.94 -1.93 -18.79
N ILE A 46 3.24 -0.85 -18.06
CA ILE A 46 2.60 -0.55 -16.78
C ILE A 46 2.16 0.90 -16.78
N LEU A 47 0.91 1.14 -16.39
CA LEU A 47 0.41 2.45 -16.04
C LEU A 47 0.18 2.50 -14.52
N CYS A 48 0.93 3.37 -13.85
CA CYS A 48 0.86 3.53 -12.39
C CYS A 48 0.34 4.93 -12.03
N THR A 49 -0.58 5.01 -11.08
CA THR A 49 -1.17 6.27 -10.60
C THR A 49 -1.56 6.21 -9.13
N ASP A 50 -1.94 7.33 -8.53
CA ASP A 50 -2.56 7.32 -7.20
C ASP A 50 -4.02 6.81 -7.25
N ASN A 51 -4.62 6.54 -6.11
CA ASN A 51 -6.01 6.09 -6.03
C ASN A 51 -7.03 7.24 -5.98
N TYR A 52 -6.70 8.42 -6.51
CA TYR A 52 -7.64 9.55 -6.58
C TYR A 52 -8.83 9.19 -7.50
N PRO A 53 -10.08 9.56 -7.17
CA PRO A 53 -11.27 9.14 -7.91
C PRO A 53 -11.23 9.40 -9.42
N MET A 54 -10.65 10.52 -9.86
CA MET A 54 -10.47 10.81 -11.29
C MET A 54 -9.58 9.76 -11.98
N ASN A 55 -8.47 9.38 -11.36
CA ASN A 55 -7.54 8.39 -11.90
C ASN A 55 -8.17 7.00 -11.93
N VAL A 56 -8.89 6.63 -10.88
CA VAL A 56 -9.70 5.39 -10.84
C VAL A 56 -10.72 5.37 -11.97
N ASN A 57 -11.43 6.48 -12.18
CA ASN A 57 -12.42 6.60 -13.25
C ASN A 57 -11.76 6.56 -14.63
N THR A 58 -10.59 7.16 -14.81
CA THR A 58 -9.81 7.04 -16.04
C THR A 58 -9.38 5.60 -16.33
N PHE A 59 -8.96 4.85 -15.31
CA PHE A 59 -8.62 3.43 -15.46
C PHE A 59 -9.82 2.60 -15.93
N LYS A 60 -11.02 2.88 -15.41
CA LYS A 60 -12.26 2.25 -15.88
C LYS A 60 -12.59 2.55 -17.35
N LEU A 61 -11.98 3.55 -18.00
CA LEU A 61 -12.21 3.82 -19.41
C LEU A 61 -11.36 2.95 -20.34
N PHE A 62 -10.35 2.23 -19.84
CA PHE A 62 -9.53 1.31 -20.63
C PHE A 62 -10.29 0.06 -21.10
N PRO A 63 -10.92 -0.72 -20.21
CA PRO A 63 -11.65 -1.90 -20.64
C PRO A 63 -13.03 -1.54 -21.19
N SER A 64 -13.51 -2.32 -22.15
CA SER A 64 -14.86 -2.16 -22.72
C SER A 64 -15.97 -2.32 -21.68
N SER A 65 -15.72 -3.10 -20.62
CA SER A 65 -16.64 -3.37 -19.51
C SER A 65 -16.98 -2.12 -18.69
N ARG A 66 -16.14 -1.08 -18.75
CA ARG A 66 -16.16 0.09 -17.85
C ARG A 66 -16.00 -0.23 -16.37
N LEU A 67 -15.54 -1.44 -16.07
CA LEU A 67 -15.18 -1.86 -14.72
C LEU A 67 -13.68 -1.63 -14.49
N LEU A 68 -13.29 -1.58 -13.22
CA LEU A 68 -11.88 -1.47 -12.89
C LEU A 68 -11.24 -2.84 -13.07
N GLU A 69 -10.31 -2.94 -14.01
CA GLU A 69 -9.54 -4.15 -14.30
C GLU A 69 -8.05 -3.86 -14.12
N HIS A 70 -7.29 -4.84 -13.62
CA HIS A 70 -5.85 -4.69 -13.40
C HIS A 70 -5.00 -5.01 -14.63
N ILE A 71 -5.59 -5.71 -15.60
CA ILE A 71 -4.96 -6.11 -16.85
C ILE A 71 -5.94 -5.79 -17.96
N VAL A 72 -5.51 -5.01 -18.94
CA VAL A 72 -6.32 -4.63 -20.10
C VAL A 72 -5.52 -4.84 -21.38
N PRO A 73 -6.16 -4.99 -22.57
CA PRO A 73 -5.44 -5.01 -23.83
C PRO A 73 -4.65 -3.70 -24.04
N HIS A 74 -3.40 -3.81 -24.48
CA HIS A 74 -2.55 -2.65 -24.71
C HIS A 74 -3.12 -1.81 -25.88
N PRO A 75 -3.22 -0.47 -25.74
CA PRO A 75 -3.96 0.36 -26.70
C PRO A 75 -3.33 0.39 -28.10
N MET A 76 -2.02 0.12 -28.21
CA MET A 76 -1.31 0.05 -29.50
C MET A 76 -1.15 -1.38 -30.04
N ASP A 77 -1.45 -2.40 -29.23
CA ASP A 77 -1.29 -3.82 -29.60
C ASP A 77 -2.19 -4.68 -28.71
N SER A 78 -3.34 -5.10 -29.24
CA SER A 78 -4.33 -5.85 -28.48
C SER A 78 -3.84 -7.22 -27.99
N ASN A 79 -2.75 -7.75 -28.54
CA ASN A 79 -2.17 -9.03 -28.10
C ASN A 79 -1.26 -8.88 -26.89
N ARG A 80 -0.89 -7.65 -26.51
CA ARG A 80 -0.06 -7.38 -25.33
C ARG A 80 -0.92 -6.90 -24.16
N PRO A 81 -0.62 -7.34 -22.92
CA PRO A 81 -1.26 -6.79 -21.74
C PRO A 81 -0.66 -5.42 -21.38
N LEU A 82 -1.53 -4.52 -20.91
CA LEU A 82 -1.19 -3.33 -20.16
C LEU A 82 -1.65 -3.52 -18.71
N PHE A 83 -0.73 -3.40 -17.76
CA PHE A 83 -1.01 -3.54 -16.34
C PHE A 83 -1.38 -2.18 -15.72
N LEU A 84 -2.55 -2.11 -15.08
CA LEU A 84 -3.06 -0.92 -14.41
C LEU A 84 -2.83 -1.04 -12.90
N LEU A 85 -1.94 -0.22 -12.35
CA LEU A 85 -1.52 -0.29 -10.95
C LEU A 85 -1.80 1.01 -10.21
N PHE A 86 -2.12 0.87 -8.92
CA PHE A 86 -2.11 1.99 -7.99
C PHE A 86 -0.84 1.98 -7.16
N ASP A 87 -0.32 3.16 -6.86
CA ASP A 87 0.82 3.31 -5.97
C ASP A 87 0.46 2.81 -4.57
N LEU A 88 1.20 1.79 -4.10
CA LEU A 88 0.97 1.14 -2.82
C LEU A 88 1.08 2.12 -1.65
N VAL A 89 1.93 3.14 -1.73
CA VAL A 89 2.02 4.12 -0.63
C VAL A 89 0.70 4.85 -0.40
N HIS A 90 -0.05 5.10 -1.47
CA HIS A 90 -1.36 5.74 -1.39
C HIS A 90 -2.45 4.77 -0.96
N VAL A 91 -2.33 3.48 -1.29
CA VAL A 91 -3.20 2.43 -0.75
C VAL A 91 -3.02 2.30 0.76
N ILE A 92 -1.78 2.18 1.27
CA ILE A 92 -1.50 2.08 2.71
C ILE A 92 -2.00 3.33 3.46
N LYS A 93 -1.77 4.52 2.88
CA LYS A 93 -2.33 5.77 3.41
C LYS A 93 -3.87 5.70 3.51
N SER A 94 -4.53 5.21 2.48
CA SER A 94 -5.99 5.03 2.49
C SER A 94 -6.45 4.01 3.53
N ILE A 95 -5.75 2.89 3.71
CA ILE A 95 -6.05 1.91 4.77
C ILE A 95 -5.96 2.58 6.15
N CYS A 96 -4.87 3.31 6.43
CA CYS A 96 -4.71 4.03 7.68
C CYS A 96 -5.83 5.06 7.90
N ASN A 97 -6.15 5.85 6.86
CA ASN A 97 -7.19 6.87 6.94
C ASN A 97 -8.58 6.25 7.16
N ASN A 98 -8.87 5.12 6.52
CA ASN A 98 -10.12 4.38 6.72
C ASN A 98 -10.22 3.84 8.13
N TRP A 99 -9.13 3.31 8.70
CA TRP A 99 -9.08 2.85 10.08
C TRP A 99 -9.32 3.99 11.08
N LEU A 100 -8.68 5.14 10.87
CA LEU A 100 -8.89 6.35 11.68
C LEU A 100 -10.32 6.93 11.58
N ASN A 101 -11.00 6.70 10.46
CA ASN A 101 -12.36 7.20 10.19
C ASN A 101 -13.46 6.29 10.70
N GLN A 102 -13.13 5.13 11.26
CA GLN A 102 -14.11 4.26 11.91
C GLN A 102 -14.89 5.03 12.96
N LYS A 103 -16.21 4.80 13.05
CA LYS A 103 -17.10 5.66 13.84
C LYS A 103 -17.08 5.33 15.32
N ASP A 104 -16.78 4.08 15.67
CA ASP A 104 -16.71 3.63 17.05
C ASP A 104 -15.57 4.31 17.81
N TYR A 105 -15.65 4.26 19.13
CA TYR A 105 -14.67 4.87 20.02
C TYR A 105 -13.27 4.25 19.84
N ASN A 106 -13.22 2.93 19.72
CA ASN A 106 -11.99 2.15 19.62
C ASN A 106 -11.34 2.21 18.22
N LYS A 107 -12.07 2.75 17.23
CA LYS A 107 -11.68 2.77 15.82
C LYS A 107 -11.36 1.36 15.33
N THR A 108 -12.40 0.55 15.29
CA THR A 108 -12.32 -0.89 15.07
C THR A 108 -12.42 -1.19 13.58
N SER A 109 -11.47 -1.96 13.04
CA SER A 109 -11.49 -2.42 11.65
C SER A 109 -11.52 -3.95 11.61
N THR A 110 -12.43 -4.52 10.85
CA THR A 110 -12.51 -5.96 10.63
C THR A 110 -11.69 -6.36 9.40
N TYR A 111 -11.02 -7.50 9.45
CA TYR A 111 -10.30 -8.09 8.33
C TYR A 111 -10.47 -9.63 8.37
N PRO A 112 -10.44 -10.33 7.24
CA PRO A 112 -10.50 -11.78 7.22
C PRO A 112 -9.26 -12.36 7.92
N ASP A 113 -9.45 -13.42 8.67
CA ASP A 113 -8.34 -14.15 9.26
C ASP A 113 -7.52 -14.86 8.17
N PHE A 114 -6.20 -14.80 8.28
CA PHE A 114 -5.29 -15.31 7.25
C PHE A 114 -5.14 -16.83 7.28
N GLU A 115 -5.52 -17.50 8.37
CA GLU A 115 -5.60 -18.96 8.50
C GLU A 115 -7.00 -19.47 8.10
N ASN A 116 -8.05 -18.71 8.43
CA ASN A 116 -9.42 -19.04 8.04
C ASN A 116 -10.22 -17.81 7.60
N ILE A 117 -10.29 -17.58 6.28
CA ILE A 117 -10.94 -16.41 5.65
C ILE A 117 -12.42 -16.27 6.04
N GLN A 118 -13.10 -17.34 6.49
CA GLN A 118 -14.49 -17.30 6.96
C GLN A 118 -14.63 -16.67 8.36
N VAL A 119 -13.53 -16.49 9.09
CA VAL A 119 -13.49 -15.88 10.42
C VAL A 119 -13.03 -14.43 10.27
N ALA A 120 -13.77 -13.50 10.86
CA ALA A 120 -13.39 -12.10 10.91
C ALA A 120 -12.54 -11.83 12.17
N SER A 121 -11.34 -11.30 11.96
CA SER A 121 -10.46 -10.76 13.00
C SER A 121 -10.62 -9.24 13.09
N THR A 122 -10.25 -8.67 14.23
CA THR A 122 -10.57 -7.29 14.58
C THR A 122 -9.33 -6.52 15.04
N ALA A 123 -8.97 -5.47 14.30
CA ALA A 123 -7.90 -4.56 14.64
C ALA A 123 -8.42 -3.29 15.32
N VAL A 124 -7.82 -2.90 16.45
CA VAL A 124 -8.27 -1.78 17.28
C VAL A 124 -7.23 -0.66 17.30
N PHE A 125 -7.53 0.48 16.66
CA PHE A 125 -6.55 1.57 16.56
C PHE A 125 -6.22 2.20 17.92
N GLU A 126 -7.17 2.18 18.86
CA GLU A 126 -6.94 2.72 20.20
C GLU A 126 -5.81 1.99 20.95
N GLU A 127 -5.47 0.75 20.58
CA GLU A 127 -4.28 0.06 21.10
C GLU A 127 -2.98 0.78 20.74
N ILE A 128 -2.87 1.28 19.50
CA ILE A 128 -1.72 2.05 19.02
C ILE A 128 -1.60 3.37 19.79
N ARG A 129 -2.73 4.04 20.05
CA ARG A 129 -2.77 5.28 20.85
C ARG A 129 -2.36 5.05 22.30
N LYS A 130 -2.82 3.95 22.90
CA LYS A 130 -2.43 3.54 24.26
C LYS A 130 -0.94 3.23 24.31
N LEU A 131 -0.41 2.51 23.32
CA LEU A 131 1.03 2.24 23.19
C LEU A 131 1.84 3.55 23.15
N TYR A 132 1.46 4.49 22.28
CA TYR A 132 2.14 5.78 22.21
C TYR A 132 2.12 6.50 23.57
N LYS A 133 0.98 6.56 24.24
CA LYS A 133 0.85 7.23 25.55
C LYS A 133 1.71 6.58 26.64
N SER A 134 1.86 5.26 26.64
CA SER A 134 2.74 4.57 27.59
C SER A 134 4.22 4.74 27.25
N ASP A 135 4.57 4.83 25.97
CA ASP A 135 5.96 4.83 25.50
C ASP A 135 6.55 6.25 25.36
N GLN A 136 5.72 7.29 25.25
CA GLN A 136 6.17 8.64 24.89
C GLN A 136 7.18 9.26 25.88
N HIS A 137 7.14 8.86 27.16
CA HIS A 137 8.02 9.35 28.23
C HIS A 137 9.13 8.36 28.59
N CYS A 138 9.17 7.18 27.97
CA CYS A 138 10.23 6.21 28.17
C CYS A 138 11.53 6.74 27.56
N VAL A 139 12.64 6.55 28.29
CA VAL A 139 13.99 6.87 27.79
C VAL A 139 14.34 5.97 26.60
N ALA A 140 14.09 4.67 26.75
CA ALA A 140 14.18 3.69 25.68
C ALA A 140 12.77 3.38 25.18
N LYS A 141 12.42 3.89 24.00
CA LYS A 141 11.11 3.69 23.39
C LYS A 141 11.03 2.34 22.69
N LEU A 142 9.94 1.61 22.92
CA LEU A 142 9.66 0.36 22.23
C LEU A 142 9.19 0.60 20.78
N ALA A 143 8.44 1.69 20.55
CA ALA A 143 7.97 2.09 19.22
C ALA A 143 8.53 3.48 18.86
N PRO A 144 9.84 3.62 18.61
CA PRO A 144 10.51 4.91 18.47
C PRO A 144 10.01 5.75 17.28
N ARG A 145 9.44 5.08 16.27
CA ARG A 145 8.90 5.72 15.06
C ARG A 145 7.46 6.20 15.24
N LEU A 146 6.74 5.69 16.23
CA LEU A 146 5.37 6.08 16.50
C LEU A 146 5.34 7.49 17.09
N THR A 147 4.49 8.35 16.52
CA THR A 147 4.39 9.76 16.91
C THR A 147 2.97 10.13 17.27
N SER A 148 2.79 11.21 18.04
CA SER A 148 1.46 11.75 18.35
C SER A 148 0.64 12.02 17.07
N LYS A 149 1.30 12.53 16.03
CA LYS A 149 0.70 12.78 14.71
C LYS A 149 0.24 11.51 14.00
N GLY A 150 0.84 10.35 14.29
CA GLY A 150 0.33 9.06 13.82
C GLY A 150 -0.98 8.67 14.52
N GLY A 151 -1.06 8.87 15.84
CA GLY A 151 -2.26 8.54 16.62
C GLY A 151 -3.44 9.51 16.43
N TRP A 152 -3.14 10.80 16.23
CA TRP A 152 -4.12 11.89 16.11
C TRP A 152 -3.75 12.86 14.97
N PRO A 153 -3.76 12.42 13.71
CA PRO A 153 -3.42 13.29 12.58
C PRO A 153 -4.53 14.32 12.30
N SER A 154 -4.12 15.54 12.01
CA SER A 154 -4.96 16.55 11.35
C SER A 154 -5.27 16.19 9.90
N THR A 155 -6.21 16.89 9.27
CA THR A 155 -6.59 16.67 7.86
C THR A 155 -5.41 16.77 6.90
N LEU A 156 -4.48 17.70 7.13
CA LEU A 156 -3.27 17.83 6.31
C LEU A 156 -2.29 16.68 6.57
N GLU A 157 -2.12 16.28 7.83
CA GLU A 157 -1.22 15.17 8.20
C GLU A 157 -1.69 13.83 7.65
N ARG A 158 -3.01 13.63 7.46
CA ARG A 158 -3.57 12.44 6.80
C ARG A 158 -3.13 12.28 5.33
N GLN A 159 -2.61 13.33 4.70
CA GLN A 159 -2.02 13.23 3.37
C GLN A 159 -0.56 12.75 3.39
N ASN A 160 0.08 12.77 4.57
CA ASN A 160 1.47 12.36 4.72
C ASN A 160 1.58 10.83 4.87
N VAL A 161 1.96 10.18 3.77
CA VAL A 161 2.24 8.74 3.72
C VAL A 161 3.22 8.29 4.81
N SER A 162 4.23 9.10 5.14
CA SER A 162 5.25 8.71 6.12
C SER A 162 4.65 8.53 7.52
N LEU A 163 3.55 9.22 7.86
CA LEU A 163 2.87 9.01 9.13
C LEU A 163 2.12 7.67 9.16
N ALA A 164 1.50 7.27 8.05
CA ALA A 164 0.86 5.95 7.92
C ALA A 164 1.90 4.82 8.02
N LEU A 165 3.04 4.96 7.35
CA LEU A 165 4.12 3.97 7.42
C LEU A 165 4.73 3.83 8.82
N ARG A 166 4.69 4.87 9.66
CA ARG A 166 5.13 4.77 11.07
C ARG A 166 4.18 3.97 11.96
N ILE A 167 2.91 3.90 11.58
CA ILE A 167 1.91 3.05 12.25
C ILE A 167 2.12 1.60 11.80
N PHE A 168 2.25 1.38 10.49
CA PHE A 168 2.57 0.08 9.90
C PHE A 168 4.07 -0.17 9.90
N ASP A 169 4.64 -0.30 11.10
CA ASP A 169 6.05 -0.55 11.32
C ASP A 169 6.23 -1.76 12.25
N GLU A 170 7.27 -2.56 12.00
CA GLU A 170 7.57 -3.77 12.77
C GLU A 170 7.82 -3.46 14.25
N SER A 171 8.46 -2.32 14.56
CA SER A 171 8.68 -1.90 15.95
C SER A 171 7.36 -1.60 16.66
N THR A 172 6.38 -1.03 15.96
CA THR A 172 5.04 -0.79 16.50
C THR A 172 4.32 -2.12 16.77
N ALA A 173 4.39 -3.08 15.84
CA ALA A 173 3.81 -4.41 16.02
C ALA A 173 4.46 -5.16 17.21
N ALA A 174 5.79 -5.16 17.28
CA ALA A 174 6.54 -5.80 18.36
C ALA A 174 6.23 -5.17 19.72
N ALA A 175 6.21 -3.83 19.80
CA ALA A 175 5.91 -3.09 21.02
C ALA A 175 4.48 -3.35 21.52
N LEU A 176 3.49 -3.45 20.61
CA LEU A 176 2.13 -3.86 20.95
C LEU A 176 2.13 -5.29 21.52
N ASN A 177 2.84 -6.22 20.90
CA ASN A 177 2.86 -7.61 21.38
C ASN A 177 3.43 -7.72 22.80
N VAL A 178 4.56 -7.06 23.07
CA VAL A 178 5.17 -7.02 24.42
C VAL A 178 4.22 -6.36 25.43
N SER A 179 3.54 -5.28 25.03
CA SER A 179 2.56 -4.58 25.89
C SER A 179 1.35 -5.45 26.22
N HIS A 180 0.92 -6.32 25.30
CA HIS A 180 -0.19 -7.24 25.51
C HIS A 180 0.20 -8.42 26.40
N GLN A 181 1.33 -9.07 26.11
CA GLN A 181 1.83 -10.20 26.90
C GLN A 181 2.05 -9.81 28.37
N SER A 182 2.62 -8.63 28.61
CA SER A 182 2.84 -8.11 29.97
C SER A 182 1.55 -7.75 30.72
N ARG A 183 0.50 -7.27 30.02
CA ARG A 183 -0.77 -6.87 30.66
C ARG A 183 -1.72 -8.03 30.90
N TYR A 184 -1.81 -8.97 29.97
CA TYR A 184 -2.82 -10.02 29.99
C TYR A 184 -2.26 -11.39 30.39
N HIS A 185 -0.93 -11.53 30.51
CA HIS A 185 -0.25 -12.81 30.76
C HIS A 185 -0.67 -13.90 29.75
N THR A 186 -1.03 -13.50 28.53
CA THR A 186 -1.43 -14.40 27.44
C THR A 186 -0.30 -14.57 26.46
N SER A 187 -0.12 -15.80 25.95
CA SER A 187 0.80 -16.09 24.84
C SER A 187 0.21 -15.74 23.47
N THR A 188 -1.08 -15.40 23.40
CA THR A 188 -1.77 -15.09 22.14
C THR A 188 -1.47 -13.66 21.69
N ASN A 189 -1.05 -13.51 20.44
CA ASN A 189 -0.85 -12.19 19.82
C ASN A 189 -2.20 -11.45 19.71
N SER A 190 -2.19 -10.13 19.88
CA SER A 190 -3.37 -9.31 19.61
C SER A 190 -3.65 -9.29 18.10
N GLN A 191 -4.92 -9.39 17.72
CA GLN A 191 -5.36 -9.26 16.32
C GLN A 191 -4.91 -7.92 15.69
N THR A 192 -4.73 -6.86 16.49
CA THR A 192 -4.15 -5.60 16.00
C THR A 192 -2.69 -5.78 15.56
N VAL A 193 -1.91 -6.61 16.26
CA VAL A 193 -0.51 -6.94 15.89
C VAL A 193 -0.49 -7.67 14.57
N ASP A 194 -1.38 -8.66 14.39
CA ASP A 194 -1.47 -9.44 13.15
C ASP A 194 -1.85 -8.54 11.97
N PHE A 195 -2.84 -7.67 12.16
CA PHE A 195 -3.23 -6.69 11.13
C PHE A 195 -2.07 -5.79 10.70
N ILE A 196 -1.30 -5.26 11.65
CA ILE A 196 -0.13 -4.43 11.34
C ILE A 196 0.94 -5.26 10.61
N ALA A 197 1.20 -6.49 11.07
CA ALA A 197 2.18 -7.38 10.46
C ALA A 197 1.83 -7.73 9.01
N ILE A 198 0.55 -8.00 8.72
CA ILE A 198 0.05 -8.24 7.35
C ILE A 198 0.39 -7.06 6.44
N ILE A 199 0.04 -5.83 6.85
CA ILE A 199 0.30 -4.64 6.03
C ILE A 199 1.81 -4.39 5.89
N CYS A 200 2.60 -4.64 6.95
CA CYS A 200 4.07 -4.56 6.88
C CYS A 200 4.64 -5.54 5.84
N ASN A 201 4.16 -6.79 5.82
CA ASN A 201 4.62 -7.81 4.89
C ASN A 201 4.23 -7.46 3.44
N VAL A 202 3.01 -6.97 3.21
CA VAL A 202 2.62 -6.42 1.90
C VAL A 202 3.57 -5.28 1.48
N TRP A 203 3.85 -4.33 2.37
CA TRP A 203 4.77 -3.24 2.07
C TRP A 203 6.18 -3.71 1.72
N LYS A 204 6.71 -4.69 2.47
CA LYS A 204 8.04 -5.25 2.21
C LYS A 204 8.14 -5.90 0.84
N ILE A 205 7.15 -6.72 0.46
CA ILE A 205 7.13 -7.42 -0.83
C ILE A 205 7.12 -6.43 -2.00
N PHE A 206 6.34 -5.36 -1.89
CA PHE A 206 6.20 -4.38 -2.96
C PHE A 206 7.29 -3.30 -2.98
N ASN A 207 7.99 -3.08 -1.87
CA ASN A 207 9.04 -2.06 -1.73
C ASN A 207 10.45 -2.67 -1.64
N ILE A 208 10.72 -3.65 -2.51
CA ILE A 208 12.04 -4.23 -2.71
C ILE A 208 12.80 -3.33 -3.68
N ASN A 209 13.75 -2.57 -3.14
CA ASN A 209 14.53 -1.60 -3.90
C ASN A 209 16.03 -1.96 -3.99
N THR A 210 16.45 -3.01 -3.28
CA THR A 210 17.83 -3.47 -3.18
C THR A 210 17.86 -4.99 -3.23
N PRO A 211 18.67 -5.60 -4.13
CA PRO A 211 18.68 -7.06 -4.31
C PRO A 211 19.02 -7.86 -3.07
N ASP A 212 19.88 -7.33 -2.18
CA ASP A 212 20.42 -8.06 -1.02
C ASP A 212 19.75 -7.69 0.31
N LYS A 213 18.60 -7.00 0.24
CA LYS A 213 17.89 -6.52 1.44
C LYS A 213 17.45 -7.68 2.34
N ASP A 214 16.98 -8.75 1.73
CA ASP A 214 16.63 -10.01 2.38
C ASP A 214 17.83 -10.66 3.09
N ILE A 215 19.01 -10.68 2.46
CA ILE A 215 20.23 -11.27 3.05
C ILE A 215 20.67 -10.47 4.27
N LEU A 216 20.68 -9.14 4.16
CA LEU A 216 21.10 -8.24 5.22
C LEU A 216 20.15 -8.27 6.42
N HIS A 217 18.84 -8.33 6.16
CA HIS A 217 17.81 -8.28 7.21
C HIS A 217 17.27 -9.65 7.63
N LYS A 218 17.67 -10.74 6.95
CA LYS A 218 17.12 -12.10 7.10
C LYS A 218 15.60 -12.11 7.02
N ASP A 219 15.05 -11.43 6.02
CA ASP A 219 13.62 -11.20 5.86
C ASP A 219 13.10 -11.78 4.54
N GLU A 220 12.38 -12.90 4.62
CA GLU A 220 11.82 -13.61 3.46
C GLU A 220 10.84 -12.74 2.66
N PHE A 221 10.13 -11.82 3.32
CA PHE A 221 9.22 -10.89 2.64
C PHE A 221 9.92 -9.77 1.87
N SER A 222 11.25 -9.67 1.99
CA SER A 222 12.07 -8.68 1.27
C SER A 222 12.90 -9.28 0.10
N VAL A 223 12.75 -10.58 -0.20
CA VAL A 223 13.43 -11.26 -1.32
C VAL A 223 12.83 -10.83 -2.66
N PRO A 224 13.57 -10.52 -3.73
CA PRO A 224 12.99 -10.28 -5.05
C PRO A 224 12.02 -11.39 -5.49
N LEU A 225 10.79 -11.04 -5.87
CA LEU A 225 9.78 -12.02 -6.30
C LEU A 225 10.24 -12.77 -7.56
N THR A 226 10.04 -14.09 -7.57
CA THR A 226 10.30 -14.96 -8.73
C THR A 226 9.02 -15.67 -9.17
N TYR A 227 9.03 -16.38 -10.30
CA TYR A 227 7.82 -16.97 -10.90
C TYR A 227 7.09 -18.01 -10.02
N ASN A 228 7.80 -18.69 -9.09
CA ASN A 228 7.24 -19.73 -8.21
C ASN A 228 7.34 -19.34 -6.73
N ASP A 229 6.96 -18.11 -6.42
CA ASP A 229 7.09 -17.58 -5.07
C ASP A 229 5.90 -17.94 -4.16
N THR A 230 6.17 -18.54 -3.01
CA THR A 230 5.14 -18.87 -2.01
C THR A 230 4.43 -17.63 -1.48
N ARG A 231 5.07 -16.46 -1.52
CA ARG A 231 4.49 -15.18 -1.10
C ARG A 231 3.38 -14.71 -2.02
N PHE A 232 3.26 -15.26 -3.24
CA PHE A 232 2.05 -15.05 -4.04
C PHE A 232 0.81 -15.63 -3.37
N MET A 233 0.92 -16.75 -2.63
CA MET A 233 -0.21 -17.29 -1.86
C MET A 233 -0.61 -16.36 -0.72
N PHE A 234 0.36 -15.75 -0.05
CA PHE A 234 0.10 -14.70 0.94
C PHE A 234 -0.62 -13.51 0.31
N LEU A 235 -0.13 -12.99 -0.82
CA LEU A 235 -0.75 -11.86 -1.51
C LEU A 235 -2.16 -12.19 -2.02
N GLN A 236 -2.40 -13.42 -2.46
CA GLN A 236 -3.72 -13.87 -2.91
C GLN A 236 -4.73 -13.80 -1.76
N ARG A 237 -4.37 -14.25 -0.56
CA ARG A 237 -5.20 -14.14 0.65
C ARG A 237 -5.50 -12.70 1.09
N VAL A 238 -4.67 -11.72 0.69
CA VAL A 238 -4.92 -10.29 0.98
C VAL A 238 -6.04 -9.74 0.10
N VAL A 239 -6.24 -10.32 -1.10
CA VAL A 239 -7.18 -9.83 -2.12
C VAL A 239 -8.51 -10.58 -2.08
N ASP A 240 -8.49 -11.85 -1.67
CA ASP A 240 -9.68 -12.72 -1.52
C ASP A 240 -10.60 -12.27 -0.35
#